data_AF-A0A9P6QC61-F1
#
_entry.id   AF-A0A9P6QC61-F1
#
_cell.length_a   1.000
_cell.length_b   1.000
_cell.length_c   1.000
_cell.angle_alpha   90.00
_cell.angle_beta   90.00
_cell.angle_gamma   90.00
#
_symmetry.space_group_name_H-M   'P 1'
#
loop_
_entity.id
_entity.type
_entity.pdbx_description
1 polymer ?
#
loop_
_entity_poly.entity_id
_entity_poly.type
_entity_poly.pdbx_seq_one_letter_code
_entity_poly.pdbx_strand_id
1 'polypeptide(L)'
;MLAAHTRSIARVAFTRATLRPTAAIGVRFSSVWANVPMGPPDAILGVTEAFKKDTDANKMNLGVGAYRDDAGKPFVLNCVRKAEAKNMADLLDKEYAGITGIPEFNKGAAILAYGADSAPLKEGRVAITQTISGTGALRIGGEFFAKWFPTSKKIFVPTPTWGNHIPIFKDSGLEVNHYTYFDKKTNGLDFEGMVNDIKNAPKGSIILLHACAHNPTGVDPSQAQWDELSKVVKDAGHFAFFDMAYQGFASGSTDKDAYALRKFVKDGHLVALSQSFAKNMGLYGERTGSFSLVTASPEEKARVDSQIKIVVRPMYSNPPVNGARIVATVLNTPELNAEWLEEVKTMADRIITMRTQLKDRLVNEYKSQRNWDHITNQIGMFCYTGLTPEQVEKMKNEHHVYLTKDGRISVAGISSKNVAHLAKAIHEVTNIFGLLTFGLEFVIPESIVYNLGFMFSLLGRGLFYISMGLLTLSWRWFNILVGCLIMVVGFFYIAMHFVGATPSPSMSAVPNNSSSTNLNPGQTNSQYTNPTTTDPSQPDMAQTYQSPNPGTHYDSSTHA
;
A
#
# COMPACT_ATOMS: atom_id res chain seq x y z
N MET A 1 94.10 66.01 -17.50
CA MET A 1 94.72 66.87 -16.47
C MET A 1 93.74 67.07 -15.33
N LEU A 2 94.26 67.01 -14.11
CA LEU A 2 93.59 66.91 -12.81
C LEU A 2 92.52 67.98 -12.50
N ALA A 3 91.48 67.57 -11.75
CA ALA A 3 91.19 67.95 -10.35
C ALA A 3 89.67 67.79 -10.10
N ALA A 4 89.23 66.73 -9.43
CA ALA A 4 88.99 66.66 -7.98
C ALA A 4 87.95 67.67 -7.47
N HIS A 5 86.74 67.19 -7.14
CA HIS A 5 86.04 67.49 -5.88
C HIS A 5 84.79 66.60 -5.75
N THR A 6 84.85 65.66 -4.83
CA THR A 6 83.76 64.80 -4.37
C THR A 6 82.82 65.61 -3.47
N ARG A 7 81.52 65.67 -3.79
CA ARG A 7 80.47 66.05 -2.83
C ARG A 7 79.33 65.05 -2.89
N SER A 8 79.11 64.39 -1.75
CA SER A 8 78.04 63.44 -1.46
C SER A 8 76.69 64.16 -1.41
N ILE A 9 75.71 63.66 -2.16
CA ILE A 9 74.28 63.98 -1.99
C ILE A 9 73.54 62.65 -1.92
N ALA A 10 72.98 62.35 -0.75
CA ALA A 10 72.16 61.17 -0.51
C ALA A 10 70.89 61.22 -1.38
N ARG A 11 70.70 60.22 -2.24
CA ARG A 11 69.46 60.00 -3.00
C ARG A 11 68.52 59.12 -2.18
N VAL A 12 67.35 59.67 -1.86
CA VAL A 12 66.21 58.97 -1.28
C VAL A 12 65.70 57.93 -2.29
N ALA A 13 65.65 56.65 -1.88
CA ALA A 13 65.19 55.55 -2.70
C ALA A 13 63.66 55.47 -2.70
N PHE A 14 63.04 55.63 -3.86
CA PHE A 14 61.63 55.30 -4.09
C PHE A 14 61.46 53.77 -4.09
N THR A 15 60.77 53.26 -3.08
CA THR A 15 60.39 51.84 -2.98
C THR A 15 59.26 51.56 -3.96
N ARG A 16 59.54 50.68 -4.93
CA ARG A 16 58.60 50.19 -5.94
C ARG A 16 57.56 49.31 -5.24
N ALA A 17 56.35 49.83 -5.04
CA ALA A 17 55.24 49.05 -4.47
C ALA A 17 54.95 47.84 -5.38
N THR A 18 55.24 46.65 -4.88
CA THR A 18 54.88 45.38 -5.51
C THR A 18 53.36 45.24 -5.50
N LEU A 19 52.72 45.36 -6.67
CA LEU A 19 51.33 44.95 -6.87
C LEU A 19 51.21 43.47 -6.49
N ARG A 20 50.56 43.20 -5.35
CA ARG A 20 50.13 41.84 -5.00
C ARG A 20 49.20 41.35 -6.11
N PRO A 21 49.37 40.13 -6.65
CA PRO A 21 48.38 39.57 -7.54
C PRO A 21 47.08 39.47 -6.74
N THR A 22 46.04 40.20 -7.16
CA THR A 22 44.67 39.96 -6.72
C THR A 22 44.40 38.49 -7.00
N ALA A 23 44.28 37.69 -5.93
CA ALA A 23 43.81 36.33 -6.06
C ALA A 23 42.49 36.39 -6.81
N ALA A 24 42.47 35.91 -8.04
CA ALA A 24 41.23 35.67 -8.74
C ALA A 24 40.45 34.71 -7.85
N ILE A 25 39.45 35.23 -7.14
CA ILE A 25 38.45 34.41 -6.49
C ILE A 25 37.77 33.72 -7.66
N GLY A 26 38.24 32.52 -7.99
CA GLY A 26 37.58 31.64 -8.94
C GLY A 26 36.21 31.40 -8.35
N VAL A 27 35.21 32.10 -8.88
CA VAL A 27 33.81 31.77 -8.65
C VAL A 27 33.69 30.36 -9.17
N ARG A 28 33.74 29.37 -8.27
CA ARG A 28 33.37 28.01 -8.62
C ARG A 28 31.90 28.13 -9.00
N PHE A 29 31.64 28.19 -10.29
CA PHE A 29 30.29 28.05 -10.80
C PHE A 29 29.79 26.70 -10.29
N SER A 30 28.94 26.76 -9.27
CA SER A 30 28.18 25.61 -8.83
C SER A 30 27.46 25.06 -10.07
N SER A 31 27.48 23.75 -10.25
CA SER A 31 26.73 23.12 -11.34
C SER A 31 25.29 23.63 -11.33
N VAL A 32 24.70 23.84 -12.52
CA VAL A 32 23.28 24.19 -12.68
C VAL A 32 22.37 23.24 -11.90
N TRP A 33 22.81 22.00 -11.70
CA TRP A 33 22.07 20.94 -11.04
C TRP A 33 22.48 20.67 -9.58
N ALA A 34 23.36 21.49 -9.00
CA ALA A 34 23.95 21.22 -7.68
C ALA A 34 22.92 21.15 -6.54
N ASN A 35 21.76 21.78 -6.70
CA ASN A 35 20.70 21.80 -5.69
C ASN A 35 19.55 20.83 -6.01
N VAL A 36 19.66 20.00 -7.05
CA VAL A 36 18.63 18.99 -7.35
C VAL A 36 18.71 17.91 -6.26
N PRO A 37 17.66 17.73 -5.43
CA PRO A 37 17.68 16.74 -4.38
C PRO A 37 17.62 15.33 -4.97
N MET A 38 18.26 14.38 -4.29
CA MET A 38 18.07 12.96 -4.61
C MET A 38 16.62 12.57 -4.32
N GLY A 39 15.94 12.00 -5.32
CA GLY A 39 14.57 11.50 -5.16
C GLY A 39 14.50 10.37 -4.13
N PRO A 40 13.36 10.19 -3.45
CA PRO A 40 13.19 9.07 -2.53
C PRO A 40 13.26 7.74 -3.31
N PRO A 41 13.84 6.68 -2.73
CA PRO A 41 13.79 5.34 -3.32
C PRO A 41 12.36 4.84 -3.49
N ASP A 42 12.04 4.24 -4.63
CA ASP A 42 10.73 3.61 -4.85
C ASP A 42 10.59 2.39 -3.92
N ALA A 43 9.50 2.35 -3.16
CA ALA A 43 9.26 1.33 -2.14
C ALA A 43 9.21 -0.11 -2.70
N ILE A 44 8.94 -0.29 -3.99
CA ILE A 44 8.91 -1.60 -4.68
C ILE A 44 10.28 -1.90 -5.31
N LEU A 45 10.94 -0.90 -5.92
CA LEU A 45 12.26 -1.10 -6.52
C LEU A 45 13.31 -1.47 -5.46
N GLY A 46 13.28 -0.83 -4.28
CA GLY A 46 14.20 -1.14 -3.19
C GLY A 46 14.13 -2.61 -2.74
N VAL A 47 12.93 -3.21 -2.74
CA VAL A 47 12.73 -4.64 -2.43
C VAL A 47 13.42 -5.53 -3.46
N THR A 48 13.31 -5.18 -4.75
CA THR A 48 13.92 -5.95 -5.84
C THR A 48 15.45 -5.81 -5.85
N GLU A 49 15.98 -4.63 -5.53
CA GLU A 49 17.42 -4.41 -5.41
C GLU A 49 18.03 -5.22 -4.26
N ALA A 50 17.39 -5.22 -3.09
CA ALA A 50 17.83 -6.02 -1.95
C ALA A 50 17.80 -7.53 -2.29
N PHE A 51 16.72 -8.01 -2.91
CA PHE A 51 16.63 -9.40 -3.41
C PHE A 51 17.75 -9.76 -4.41
N LYS A 52 18.13 -8.83 -5.30
CA LYS A 52 19.20 -9.08 -6.27
C LYS A 52 20.58 -9.20 -5.62
N LYS A 53 20.82 -8.45 -4.53
CA LYS A 53 22.08 -8.47 -3.77
C LYS A 53 22.24 -9.71 -2.90
N ASP A 54 21.13 -10.33 -2.49
CA ASP A 54 21.14 -11.56 -1.70
C ASP A 54 21.70 -12.75 -2.51
N THR A 55 22.56 -13.56 -1.90
CA THR A 55 23.16 -14.75 -2.53
C THR A 55 22.54 -16.06 -2.04
N ASP A 56 21.61 -16.03 -1.08
CA ASP A 56 20.95 -17.23 -0.58
C ASP A 56 20.16 -17.95 -1.67
N ALA A 57 20.23 -19.28 -1.70
CA ALA A 57 19.58 -20.10 -2.73
C ALA A 57 18.05 -20.17 -2.57
N ASN A 58 17.53 -19.91 -1.36
CA ASN A 58 16.11 -19.94 -1.02
C ASN A 58 15.44 -18.56 -1.06
N LYS A 59 16.17 -17.52 -1.51
CA LYS A 59 15.62 -16.16 -1.56
C LYS A 59 14.35 -16.08 -2.42
N MET A 60 13.37 -15.32 -1.95
CA MET A 60 12.09 -15.13 -2.63
C MET A 60 11.81 -13.65 -2.87
N ASN A 61 11.39 -13.29 -4.08
CA ASN A 61 10.91 -11.94 -4.38
C ASN A 61 9.38 -11.91 -4.47
N LEU A 62 8.75 -11.39 -3.43
CA LEU A 62 7.31 -11.16 -3.36
C LEU A 62 6.96 -9.66 -3.48
N GLY A 63 7.90 -8.81 -3.90
CA GLY A 63 7.65 -7.39 -4.17
C GLY A 63 7.12 -7.11 -5.58
N VAL A 64 7.50 -7.93 -6.57
CA VAL A 64 7.29 -7.66 -8.00
C VAL A 64 5.82 -7.79 -8.43
N GLY A 65 5.27 -6.73 -9.04
CA GLY A 65 3.90 -6.67 -9.55
C GLY A 65 3.71 -7.20 -10.98
N ALA A 66 4.29 -8.36 -11.29
CA ALA A 66 4.15 -9.00 -12.60
C ALA A 66 3.98 -10.52 -12.44
N TYR A 67 3.12 -11.11 -13.26
CA TYR A 67 2.86 -12.55 -13.25
C TYR A 67 4.13 -13.36 -13.57
N ARG A 68 4.25 -14.52 -12.92
CA ARG A 68 5.27 -15.53 -13.17
C ARG A 68 4.61 -16.89 -13.28
N ASP A 69 5.20 -17.76 -14.09
CA ASP A 69 4.85 -19.17 -14.12
C ASP A 69 5.29 -19.91 -12.84
N ASP A 70 5.00 -21.20 -12.75
CA ASP A 70 5.37 -22.02 -11.59
C ASP A 70 6.90 -22.23 -11.46
N ALA A 71 7.66 -21.96 -12.52
CA ALA A 71 9.12 -21.94 -12.49
C ALA A 71 9.69 -20.56 -12.06
N GLY A 72 8.83 -19.59 -11.73
CA GLY A 72 9.23 -18.24 -11.32
C GLY A 72 9.73 -17.38 -12.49
N LYS A 73 9.46 -17.76 -13.74
CA LYS A 73 9.91 -17.04 -14.94
C LYS A 73 8.83 -16.10 -15.49
N PRO A 74 9.21 -15.01 -16.18
CA PRO A 74 8.25 -14.21 -16.94
C PRO A 74 7.48 -15.10 -17.91
N PHE A 75 6.17 -14.91 -17.98
CA PHE A 75 5.27 -15.71 -18.79
C PHE A 75 4.66 -14.84 -19.89
N VAL A 76 4.90 -15.22 -21.14
CA VAL A 76 4.26 -14.63 -22.32
C VAL A 76 3.18 -15.60 -22.80
N LEU A 77 1.99 -15.08 -23.05
CA LEU A 77 0.83 -15.85 -23.52
C LEU A 77 1.06 -16.36 -24.94
N ASN A 78 0.56 -17.55 -25.25
CA ASN A 78 0.65 -18.13 -26.59
C ASN A 78 -0.22 -17.36 -27.59
N CYS A 79 -1.40 -16.88 -27.19
CA CYS A 79 -2.23 -16.03 -28.05
C CYS A 79 -1.49 -14.75 -28.47
N VAL A 80 -0.67 -14.19 -27.57
CA VAL A 80 0.18 -13.02 -27.83
C VAL A 80 1.28 -13.36 -28.81
N ARG A 81 2.01 -14.47 -28.62
CA ARG A 81 3.05 -14.91 -29.57
C ARG A 81 2.47 -15.14 -30.97
N LYS A 82 1.29 -15.76 -31.06
CA LYS A 82 0.58 -15.98 -32.34
C LYS A 82 0.17 -14.66 -32.98
N ALA A 83 -0.35 -13.71 -32.20
CA ALA A 83 -0.68 -12.38 -32.69
C ALA A 83 0.55 -11.61 -33.17
N GLU A 84 1.69 -11.70 -32.47
CA GLU A 84 2.96 -11.13 -32.93
C GLU A 84 3.42 -11.73 -34.25
N ALA A 85 3.42 -13.06 -34.37
CA ALA A 85 3.79 -13.76 -35.60
C ALA A 85 2.88 -13.37 -36.78
N LYS A 86 1.56 -13.28 -36.54
CA LYS A 86 0.58 -12.83 -37.53
C LYS A 86 0.86 -11.38 -37.96
N ASN A 87 1.01 -10.46 -37.01
CA ASN A 87 1.27 -9.05 -37.30
C ASN A 87 2.60 -8.84 -38.06
N MET A 88 3.61 -9.68 -37.80
CA MET A 88 4.88 -9.67 -38.51
C MET A 88 4.73 -10.18 -39.95
N ALA A 89 3.96 -11.25 -40.15
CA ALA A 89 3.66 -11.80 -41.47
C ALA A 89 2.83 -10.84 -42.34
N ASP A 90 1.97 -10.03 -41.72
CA ASP A 90 1.15 -9.03 -42.41
C ASP A 90 1.97 -7.79 -42.89
N LEU A 91 3.28 -7.72 -42.61
CA LEU A 91 4.21 -6.66 -43.05
C LEU A 91 3.70 -5.23 -42.81
N LEU A 92 3.04 -5.03 -41.66
CA LEU A 92 2.44 -3.74 -41.31
C LEU A 92 3.49 -2.63 -41.17
N ASP A 93 3.14 -1.41 -41.62
CA ASP A 93 3.98 -0.22 -41.55
C ASP A 93 4.34 0.18 -40.10
N LYS A 94 5.23 1.17 -39.93
CA LYS A 94 5.56 1.77 -38.63
C LYS A 94 5.21 3.25 -38.59
N GLU A 95 4.18 3.65 -39.34
CA GLU A 95 3.72 5.03 -39.37
C GLU A 95 3.10 5.44 -38.03
N TYR A 96 2.99 6.75 -37.84
CA TYR A 96 2.32 7.30 -36.67
C TYR A 96 0.86 6.84 -36.60
N ALA A 97 0.43 6.40 -35.41
CA ALA A 97 -0.99 6.25 -35.13
C ALA A 97 -1.70 7.61 -35.14
N GLY A 98 -3.02 7.59 -35.28
CA GLY A 98 -3.84 8.74 -34.90
C GLY A 98 -3.60 9.11 -33.43
N ILE A 99 -3.88 10.38 -33.06
CA ILE A 99 -3.66 10.87 -31.68
C ILE A 99 -4.41 10.01 -30.65
N THR A 100 -5.61 9.52 -31.01
CA THR A 100 -6.43 8.64 -30.17
C THR A 100 -6.06 7.15 -30.29
N GLY A 101 -5.04 6.81 -31.06
CA GLY A 101 -4.56 5.46 -31.30
C GLY A 101 -5.23 4.70 -32.44
N ILE A 102 -5.04 3.39 -32.42
CA ILE A 102 -5.52 2.46 -33.46
C ILE A 102 -7.04 2.19 -33.25
N PRO A 103 -7.90 2.43 -34.26
CA PRO A 103 -9.35 2.27 -34.15
C PRO A 103 -9.78 0.85 -33.73
N GLU A 104 -9.13 -0.17 -34.30
CA GLU A 104 -9.44 -1.59 -34.05
C GLU A 104 -9.11 -1.99 -32.61
N PHE A 105 -8.03 -1.43 -32.06
CA PHE A 105 -7.68 -1.58 -30.65
C PHE A 105 -8.73 -0.91 -29.76
N ASN A 106 -9.07 0.34 -30.02
CA ASN A 106 -10.06 1.08 -29.23
C ASN A 106 -11.42 0.37 -29.21
N LYS A 107 -11.87 -0.14 -30.37
CA LYS A 107 -13.11 -0.91 -30.47
C LYS A 107 -13.07 -2.17 -29.60
N GLY A 108 -12.01 -2.98 -29.73
CA GLY A 108 -11.86 -4.21 -28.94
C GLY A 108 -11.76 -3.93 -27.43
N ALA A 109 -10.98 -2.92 -27.05
CA ALA A 109 -10.79 -2.49 -25.67
C ALA A 109 -12.12 -2.04 -25.02
N ALA A 110 -12.92 -1.24 -25.75
CA ALA A 110 -14.23 -0.80 -25.30
C ALA A 110 -15.22 -1.97 -25.13
N ILE A 111 -15.29 -2.88 -26.11
CA ILE A 111 -16.19 -4.04 -26.04
C ILE A 111 -15.82 -4.92 -24.84
N LEU A 112 -14.53 -5.18 -24.62
CA LEU A 112 -14.06 -5.95 -23.48
C LEU A 112 -14.49 -5.33 -22.15
N ALA A 113 -14.30 -4.02 -21.98
CA ALA A 113 -14.63 -3.32 -20.73
C ALA A 113 -16.14 -3.24 -20.49
N TYR A 114 -16.89 -2.65 -21.43
CA TYR A 114 -18.28 -2.28 -21.24
C TYR A 114 -19.26 -3.41 -21.60
N GLY A 115 -18.82 -4.41 -22.37
CA GLY A 115 -19.68 -5.44 -22.96
C GLY A 115 -20.30 -4.99 -24.28
N ALA A 116 -20.46 -5.92 -25.22
CA ALA A 116 -20.98 -5.63 -26.57
C ALA A 116 -22.40 -5.03 -26.56
N ASP A 117 -23.19 -5.33 -25.53
CA ASP A 117 -24.56 -4.85 -25.37
C ASP A 117 -24.70 -3.54 -24.59
N SER A 118 -23.59 -2.91 -24.21
CA SER A 118 -23.59 -1.62 -23.51
C SER A 118 -24.31 -0.54 -24.31
N ALA A 119 -25.35 0.05 -23.71
CA ALA A 119 -26.14 1.12 -24.32
C ALA A 119 -25.27 2.32 -24.75
N PRO A 120 -24.37 2.88 -23.91
CA PRO A 120 -23.46 3.93 -24.35
C PRO A 120 -22.56 3.57 -25.54
N LEU A 121 -22.16 2.30 -25.68
CA LEU A 121 -21.38 1.87 -26.85
C LEU A 121 -22.25 1.86 -28.11
N LYS A 122 -23.43 1.24 -28.05
CA LYS A 122 -24.37 1.18 -29.19
C LYS A 122 -24.84 2.56 -29.64
N GLU A 123 -24.99 3.48 -28.69
CA GLU A 123 -25.41 4.86 -28.93
C GLU A 123 -24.26 5.78 -29.34
N GLY A 124 -23.01 5.29 -29.41
CA GLY A 124 -21.86 6.09 -29.83
C GLY A 124 -21.46 7.18 -28.82
N ARG A 125 -21.70 6.96 -27.52
CA ARG A 125 -21.46 7.92 -26.43
C ARG A 125 -20.14 7.72 -25.68
N VAL A 126 -19.34 6.73 -26.04
CA VAL A 126 -18.04 6.47 -25.39
C VAL A 126 -16.91 7.14 -26.17
N ALA A 127 -16.29 8.14 -25.55
CA ALA A 127 -15.02 8.71 -25.98
C ALA A 127 -13.92 7.75 -25.53
N ILE A 128 -13.03 7.33 -26.43
CA ILE A 128 -11.97 6.37 -26.11
C ILE A 128 -10.67 6.72 -26.83
N THR A 129 -9.57 6.61 -26.10
CA THR A 129 -8.23 6.91 -26.58
C THR A 129 -7.27 5.86 -26.06
N GLN A 130 -6.43 5.33 -26.96
CA GLN A 130 -5.31 4.49 -26.59
C GLN A 130 -4.27 5.28 -25.80
N THR A 131 -3.68 4.65 -24.80
CA THR A 131 -2.76 5.30 -23.85
C THR A 131 -1.50 4.47 -23.63
N ILE A 132 -0.52 5.07 -22.96
CA ILE A 132 0.67 4.40 -22.44
C ILE A 132 0.28 3.60 -21.18
N SER A 133 -0.47 2.52 -21.40
CA SER A 133 -1.05 1.64 -20.39
C SER A 133 -2.00 2.38 -19.41
N GLY A 134 -2.33 1.73 -18.29
CA GLY A 134 -3.20 2.30 -17.26
C GLY A 134 -2.60 3.58 -16.64
N THR A 135 -1.28 3.62 -16.42
CA THR A 135 -0.59 4.84 -15.94
C THR A 135 -0.84 6.05 -16.84
N GLY A 136 -0.70 5.88 -18.16
CA GLY A 136 -0.98 6.94 -19.12
C GLY A 136 -2.47 7.31 -19.16
N ALA A 137 -3.37 6.34 -18.98
CA ALA A 137 -4.80 6.60 -18.91
C ALA A 137 -5.20 7.41 -17.68
N LEU A 138 -4.66 7.07 -16.51
CA LEU A 138 -4.84 7.85 -15.28
C LEU A 138 -4.30 9.28 -15.43
N ARG A 139 -3.14 9.44 -16.08
CA ARG A 139 -2.55 10.76 -16.33
C ARG A 139 -3.42 11.63 -17.24
N ILE A 140 -3.91 11.08 -18.34
CA ILE A 140 -4.83 11.76 -19.26
C ILE A 140 -6.14 12.11 -18.57
N GLY A 141 -6.75 11.15 -17.86
CA GLY A 141 -7.98 11.37 -17.10
C GLY A 141 -7.80 12.47 -16.05
N GLY A 142 -6.71 12.42 -15.28
CA GLY A 142 -6.38 13.44 -14.29
C GLY A 142 -6.25 14.84 -14.90
N GLU A 143 -5.50 14.98 -16.00
CA GLU A 143 -5.33 16.28 -16.66
C GLU A 143 -6.63 16.77 -17.32
N PHE A 144 -7.42 15.86 -17.90
CA PHE A 144 -8.73 16.18 -18.44
C PHE A 144 -9.68 16.70 -17.36
N PHE A 145 -9.76 16.02 -16.22
CA PHE A 145 -10.58 16.46 -15.08
C PHE A 145 -10.10 17.79 -14.50
N ALA A 146 -8.78 17.96 -14.35
CA ALA A 146 -8.22 19.21 -13.85
C ALA A 146 -8.60 20.41 -14.73
N LYS A 147 -8.66 20.23 -16.06
CA LYS A 147 -9.08 21.29 -16.99
C LYS A 147 -10.59 21.49 -17.04
N TRP A 148 -11.37 20.40 -17.14
CA TRP A 148 -12.75 20.48 -17.63
C TRP A 148 -13.82 20.03 -16.63
N PHE A 149 -13.46 19.33 -15.56
CA PHE A 149 -14.46 18.88 -14.60
C PHE A 149 -15.04 20.09 -13.84
N PRO A 150 -16.38 20.32 -13.91
CA PRO A 150 -16.96 21.63 -13.61
C PRO A 150 -17.22 21.89 -12.12
N THR A 151 -17.18 20.84 -11.28
CA THR A 151 -17.60 20.92 -9.89
C THR A 151 -16.43 21.07 -8.92
N SER A 152 -15.69 19.98 -8.69
CA SER A 152 -14.66 19.87 -7.66
C SER A 152 -13.32 19.47 -8.28
N LYS A 153 -12.21 19.98 -7.76
CA LYS A 153 -10.86 19.47 -8.11
C LYS A 153 -10.44 18.30 -7.21
N LYS A 154 -11.32 17.86 -6.29
CA LYS A 154 -11.04 16.77 -5.36
C LYS A 154 -11.27 15.42 -6.00
N ILE A 155 -10.24 14.60 -5.94
CA ILE A 155 -10.30 13.17 -6.24
C ILE A 155 -10.04 12.38 -4.97
N PHE A 156 -10.97 11.49 -4.65
CA PHE A 156 -10.91 10.61 -3.50
C PHE A 156 -10.37 9.24 -3.92
N VAL A 157 -9.29 8.80 -3.29
CA VAL A 157 -8.65 7.49 -3.53
C VAL A 157 -8.77 6.60 -2.28
N PRO A 158 -8.82 5.26 -2.41
CA PRO A 158 -8.97 4.40 -1.25
C PRO A 158 -7.73 4.45 -0.34
N THR A 159 -7.93 4.10 0.93
CA THR A 159 -6.84 3.96 1.91
C THR A 159 -6.67 2.50 2.31
N PRO A 160 -5.56 1.83 1.91
CA PRO A 160 -4.51 2.28 1.00
C PRO A 160 -4.94 2.21 -0.48
N THR A 161 -4.07 2.65 -1.40
CA THR A 161 -4.24 2.47 -2.85
C THR A 161 -2.88 2.23 -3.52
N TRP A 162 -2.85 2.04 -4.85
CA TRP A 162 -1.60 1.98 -5.60
C TRP A 162 -0.85 3.31 -5.43
N GLY A 163 0.37 3.26 -4.91
CA GLY A 163 1.11 4.45 -4.48
C GLY A 163 1.28 5.54 -5.55
N ASN A 164 1.22 5.16 -6.84
CA ASN A 164 1.36 6.11 -7.93
C ASN A 164 0.07 6.91 -8.24
N HIS A 165 -1.09 6.56 -7.68
CA HIS A 165 -2.30 7.37 -7.83
C HIS A 165 -2.11 8.79 -7.31
N ILE A 166 -1.51 8.92 -6.12
CA ILE A 166 -1.29 10.22 -5.49
C ILE A 166 -0.45 11.17 -6.36
N PRO A 167 0.80 10.83 -6.77
CA PRO A 167 1.60 11.72 -7.60
C PRO A 167 0.97 11.96 -8.97
N ILE A 168 0.38 10.95 -9.63
CA ILE A 168 -0.28 11.14 -10.94
C ILE A 168 -1.32 12.26 -10.86
N PHE A 169 -2.22 12.19 -9.88
CA PHE A 169 -3.31 13.15 -9.77
C PHE A 169 -2.89 14.51 -9.24
N LYS A 170 -1.96 14.56 -8.28
CA LYS A 170 -1.36 15.84 -7.83
C LYS A 170 -0.68 16.57 -8.97
N ASP A 171 0.16 15.86 -9.73
CA ASP A 171 0.88 16.44 -10.87
C ASP A 171 -0.06 16.80 -12.02
N SER A 172 -1.29 16.24 -12.04
CA SER A 172 -2.32 16.59 -13.01
C SER A 172 -3.09 17.86 -12.62
N GLY A 173 -2.90 18.37 -11.40
CA GLY A 173 -3.58 19.55 -10.87
C GLY A 173 -4.85 19.24 -10.05
N LEU A 174 -5.03 18.02 -9.57
CA LEU A 174 -6.14 17.64 -8.69
C LEU A 174 -5.72 17.67 -7.21
N GLU A 175 -6.70 17.95 -6.33
CA GLU A 175 -6.56 17.78 -4.88
C GLU A 175 -6.83 16.30 -4.55
N VAL A 176 -5.82 15.59 -4.05
CA VAL A 176 -5.97 14.17 -3.70
C VAL A 176 -6.41 14.03 -2.24
N ASN A 177 -7.61 13.49 -2.05
CA ASN A 177 -8.20 13.13 -0.77
C ASN A 177 -8.35 11.61 -0.67
N HIS A 178 -8.76 11.13 0.50
CA HIS A 178 -8.80 9.72 0.83
C HIS A 178 -10.17 9.30 1.34
N TYR A 179 -10.57 8.07 1.05
CA TYR A 179 -11.70 7.39 1.70
C TYR A 179 -11.25 6.07 2.32
N THR A 180 -11.94 5.65 3.37
CA THR A 180 -11.69 4.40 4.10
C THR A 180 -11.93 3.19 3.19
N TYR A 181 -11.08 2.16 3.33
CA TYR A 181 -11.19 0.95 2.50
C TYR A 181 -10.81 -0.32 3.24
N PHE A 182 -9.60 -0.36 3.83
CA PHE A 182 -9.07 -1.58 4.42
C PHE A 182 -9.10 -1.55 5.95
N ASP A 183 -9.73 -2.55 6.56
CA ASP A 183 -9.66 -2.75 8.01
C ASP A 183 -8.48 -3.66 8.38
N LYS A 184 -7.49 -3.10 9.07
CA LYS A 184 -6.30 -3.82 9.54
C LYS A 184 -6.62 -4.89 10.60
N LYS A 185 -7.74 -4.79 11.31
CA LYS A 185 -8.13 -5.77 12.34
C LYS A 185 -8.65 -7.06 11.70
N THR A 186 -9.45 -6.93 10.64
CA THR A 186 -10.06 -8.06 9.94
C THR A 186 -9.29 -8.49 8.69
N ASN A 187 -8.32 -7.69 8.23
CA ASN A 187 -7.70 -7.81 6.89
C ASN A 187 -8.71 -7.84 5.74
N GLY A 188 -9.88 -7.22 5.96
CA GLY A 188 -11.01 -7.17 5.05
C GLY A 188 -11.39 -5.75 4.62
N LEU A 189 -12.58 -5.62 4.05
CA LEU A 189 -13.13 -4.34 3.60
C LEU A 189 -13.83 -3.65 4.77
N ASP A 190 -13.43 -2.42 5.07
CA ASP A 190 -14.20 -1.50 5.91
C ASP A 190 -15.25 -0.82 5.05
N PHE A 191 -16.32 -1.55 4.77
CA PHE A 191 -17.36 -1.08 3.86
C PHE A 191 -18.20 0.06 4.46
N GLU A 192 -18.45 0.02 5.77
CA GLU A 192 -19.20 1.07 6.45
C GLU A 192 -18.42 2.39 6.44
N GLY A 193 -17.12 2.34 6.78
CA GLY A 193 -16.24 3.50 6.68
C GLY A 193 -16.15 4.03 5.24
N MET A 194 -16.00 3.14 4.25
CA MET A 194 -15.99 3.50 2.83
C MET A 194 -17.26 4.27 2.42
N VAL A 195 -18.45 3.75 2.76
CA VAL A 195 -19.73 4.38 2.42
C VAL A 195 -19.89 5.72 3.14
N ASN A 196 -19.52 5.80 4.42
CA ASN A 196 -19.61 7.03 5.20
C ASN A 196 -18.71 8.13 4.64
N ASP A 197 -17.47 7.82 4.30
CA ASP A 197 -16.54 8.79 3.72
C ASP A 197 -16.99 9.26 2.34
N ILE A 198 -17.49 8.36 1.49
CA ILE A 198 -18.01 8.74 0.17
C ILE A 198 -19.24 9.63 0.31
N LYS A 199 -20.19 9.34 1.20
CA LYS A 199 -21.37 10.20 1.43
C LYS A 199 -21.00 11.60 1.93
N ASN A 200 -19.96 11.68 2.77
CA ASN A 200 -19.51 12.93 3.38
C ASN A 200 -18.51 13.71 2.50
N ALA A 201 -18.05 13.13 1.38
CA ALA A 201 -17.20 13.84 0.44
C ALA A 201 -17.96 15.05 -0.15
N PRO A 202 -17.27 16.17 -0.45
CA PRO A 202 -17.93 17.33 -1.04
C PRO A 202 -18.68 16.98 -2.32
N LYS A 203 -19.93 17.43 -2.45
CA LYS A 203 -20.78 17.16 -3.62
C LYS A 203 -20.03 17.42 -4.93
N GLY A 204 -20.19 16.52 -5.90
CA GLY A 204 -19.48 16.63 -7.17
C GLY A 204 -18.00 16.31 -7.10
N SER A 205 -17.50 15.62 -6.07
CA SER A 205 -16.15 15.03 -6.05
C SER A 205 -15.99 13.88 -7.05
N ILE A 206 -14.74 13.59 -7.44
CA ILE A 206 -14.38 12.42 -8.24
C ILE A 206 -14.00 11.29 -7.29
N ILE A 207 -14.58 10.11 -7.45
CA ILE A 207 -14.27 8.93 -6.66
C ILE A 207 -13.50 7.95 -7.54
N LEU A 208 -12.24 7.69 -7.21
CA LEU A 208 -11.44 6.66 -7.86
C LEU A 208 -11.78 5.29 -7.28
N LEU A 209 -12.23 4.38 -8.14
CA LEU A 209 -12.65 3.03 -7.79
C LEU A 209 -11.78 2.00 -8.53
N HIS A 210 -11.30 0.98 -7.83
CA HIS A 210 -10.63 -0.15 -8.48
C HIS A 210 -11.72 -1.11 -8.94
N ALA A 211 -11.76 -1.43 -10.23
CA ALA A 211 -12.85 -2.24 -10.78
C ALA A 211 -12.89 -3.67 -10.20
N CYS A 212 -11.71 -4.23 -9.94
CA CYS A 212 -11.46 -5.51 -9.28
C CYS A 212 -9.96 -5.63 -8.91
N ALA A 213 -9.63 -6.64 -8.10
CA ALA A 213 -8.30 -6.94 -7.58
C ALA A 213 -7.58 -5.70 -7.03
N HIS A 214 -8.17 -5.09 -6.01
CA HIS A 214 -7.66 -3.87 -5.40
C HIS A 214 -6.16 -3.95 -5.12
N ASN A 215 -5.41 -2.98 -5.63
CA ASN A 215 -3.98 -2.86 -5.37
C ASN A 215 -3.78 -1.80 -4.26
N PRO A 216 -3.24 -2.17 -3.09
CA PRO A 216 -2.40 -3.35 -2.83
C PRO A 216 -3.03 -4.52 -2.05
N THR A 217 -4.27 -4.39 -1.58
CA THR A 217 -4.81 -5.28 -0.53
C THR A 217 -5.32 -6.62 -1.05
N GLY A 218 -5.78 -6.66 -2.30
CA GLY A 218 -6.53 -7.77 -2.90
C GLY A 218 -7.97 -7.90 -2.37
N VAL A 219 -8.45 -6.96 -1.54
CA VAL A 219 -9.81 -6.98 -1.01
C VAL A 219 -10.73 -6.25 -1.97
N ASP A 220 -11.81 -6.89 -2.41
CA ASP A 220 -12.81 -6.27 -3.30
C ASP A 220 -14.19 -6.23 -2.63
N PRO A 221 -15.03 -5.20 -2.91
CA PRO A 221 -16.44 -5.25 -2.55
C PRO A 221 -17.15 -6.42 -3.25
N SER A 222 -18.07 -7.05 -2.52
CA SER A 222 -19.01 -8.01 -3.10
C SER A 222 -19.95 -7.33 -4.12
N GLN A 223 -20.64 -8.12 -4.94
CA GLN A 223 -21.62 -7.58 -5.89
C GLN A 223 -22.72 -6.76 -5.20
N ALA A 224 -23.23 -7.23 -4.06
CA ALA A 224 -24.23 -6.50 -3.28
C ALA A 224 -23.69 -5.16 -2.76
N GLN A 225 -22.42 -5.12 -2.33
CA GLN A 225 -21.76 -3.89 -1.91
C GLN A 225 -21.52 -2.94 -3.10
N TRP A 226 -21.20 -3.45 -4.29
CA TRP A 226 -21.13 -2.63 -5.50
C TRP A 226 -22.48 -2.04 -5.89
N ASP A 227 -23.57 -2.80 -5.75
CA ASP A 227 -24.93 -2.33 -5.99
C ASP A 227 -25.33 -1.19 -5.05
N GLU A 228 -24.86 -1.23 -3.80
CA GLU A 228 -25.03 -0.15 -2.85
C GLU A 228 -24.12 1.05 -3.19
N LEU A 229 -22.85 0.83 -3.49
CA LEU A 229 -21.91 1.89 -3.85
C LEU A 229 -22.35 2.68 -5.08
N SER A 230 -22.93 2.02 -6.08
CA SER A 230 -23.48 2.70 -7.26
C SER A 230 -24.54 3.73 -6.84
N LYS A 231 -25.47 3.34 -5.96
CA LYS A 231 -26.50 4.24 -5.43
C LYS A 231 -25.88 5.37 -4.62
N VAL A 232 -24.97 5.05 -3.69
CA VAL A 232 -24.29 6.04 -2.84
C VAL A 232 -23.58 7.11 -3.68
N VAL A 233 -22.79 6.69 -4.67
CA VAL A 233 -22.07 7.63 -5.56
C VAL A 233 -23.05 8.48 -6.36
N LYS A 234 -24.15 7.90 -6.82
CA LYS A 234 -25.18 8.61 -7.60
C LYS A 234 -25.94 9.63 -6.75
N ASP A 235 -26.42 9.22 -5.58
CA ASP A 235 -27.22 10.03 -4.67
C ASP A 235 -26.42 11.21 -4.10
N ALA A 236 -25.12 11.00 -3.84
CA ALA A 236 -24.19 12.06 -3.43
C ALA A 236 -23.78 12.99 -4.59
N GLY A 237 -24.18 12.67 -5.83
CA GLY A 237 -23.86 13.44 -7.03
C GLY A 237 -22.36 13.44 -7.34
N HIS A 238 -21.67 12.32 -7.10
CA HIS A 238 -20.25 12.16 -7.37
C HIS A 238 -19.98 11.54 -8.75
N PHE A 239 -18.78 11.77 -9.26
CA PHE A 239 -18.32 11.21 -10.53
C PHE A 239 -17.44 9.98 -10.30
N ALA A 240 -17.76 8.85 -10.94
CA ALA A 240 -17.00 7.62 -10.80
C ALA A 240 -15.87 7.53 -11.85
N PHE A 241 -14.64 7.35 -11.38
CA PHE A 241 -13.49 7.06 -12.21
C PHE A 241 -12.94 5.67 -11.87
N PHE A 242 -13.05 4.72 -12.79
CA PHE A 242 -12.55 3.36 -12.59
C PHE A 242 -11.09 3.21 -13.03
N ASP A 243 -10.28 2.53 -12.23
CA ASP A 243 -9.02 1.92 -12.65
C ASP A 243 -9.18 0.41 -12.77
N MET A 244 -8.94 -0.14 -13.96
CA MET A 244 -9.16 -1.54 -14.30
C MET A 244 -7.92 -2.13 -14.97
N ALA A 245 -7.00 -2.61 -14.13
CA ALA A 245 -5.72 -3.18 -14.58
C ALA A 245 -5.67 -4.71 -14.64
N TYR A 246 -6.69 -5.39 -14.11
CA TYR A 246 -6.67 -6.85 -13.83
C TYR A 246 -7.85 -7.62 -14.43
N GLN A 247 -8.59 -7.04 -15.38
CA GLN A 247 -9.78 -7.69 -15.95
C GLN A 247 -9.46 -9.06 -16.57
N GLY A 248 -10.14 -10.10 -16.10
CA GLY A 248 -9.94 -11.51 -16.43
C GLY A 248 -8.87 -12.19 -15.58
N PHE A 249 -7.87 -11.43 -15.11
CA PHE A 249 -6.74 -11.94 -14.32
C PHE A 249 -7.06 -12.08 -12.83
N ALA A 250 -8.13 -11.46 -12.34
CA ALA A 250 -8.52 -11.55 -10.93
C ALA A 250 -9.29 -12.86 -10.67
N SER A 251 -10.40 -13.07 -11.38
CA SER A 251 -11.29 -14.22 -11.17
C SER A 251 -11.20 -15.31 -12.24
N GLY A 252 -10.47 -15.07 -13.33
CA GLY A 252 -10.52 -15.91 -14.53
C GLY A 252 -11.73 -15.63 -15.43
N SER A 253 -12.53 -14.61 -15.11
CA SER A 253 -13.69 -14.18 -15.91
C SER A 253 -13.65 -12.67 -16.15
N THR A 254 -13.55 -12.29 -17.42
CA THR A 254 -13.55 -10.87 -17.84
C THR A 254 -14.84 -10.15 -17.48
N ASP A 255 -15.97 -10.86 -17.43
CA ASP A 255 -17.28 -10.32 -17.10
C ASP A 255 -17.46 -10.10 -15.60
N LYS A 256 -17.03 -11.07 -14.77
CA LYS A 256 -17.05 -10.90 -13.31
C LYS A 256 -16.16 -9.73 -12.89
N ASP A 257 -14.98 -9.63 -13.51
CA ASP A 257 -13.99 -8.60 -13.20
C ASP A 257 -14.40 -7.19 -13.71
N ALA A 258 -15.35 -7.11 -14.63
CA ALA A 258 -15.93 -5.84 -15.13
C ALA A 258 -17.29 -5.50 -14.50
N TYR A 259 -17.75 -6.29 -13.52
CA TYR A 259 -19.08 -6.13 -12.93
C TYR A 259 -19.33 -4.71 -12.41
N ALA A 260 -18.41 -4.16 -11.61
CA ALA A 260 -18.56 -2.84 -11.00
C ALA A 260 -18.74 -1.73 -12.05
N LEU A 261 -17.89 -1.71 -13.07
CA LEU A 261 -17.98 -0.76 -14.19
C LEU A 261 -19.34 -0.88 -14.90
N ARG A 262 -19.71 -2.10 -15.28
CA ARG A 262 -20.94 -2.35 -16.05
C ARG A 262 -22.20 -2.07 -15.23
N LYS A 263 -22.16 -2.30 -13.92
CA LYS A 263 -23.23 -1.93 -12.97
C LYS A 263 -23.44 -0.42 -12.92
N PHE A 264 -22.36 0.35 -12.76
CA PHE A 264 -22.46 1.81 -12.75
C PHE A 264 -23.00 2.34 -14.09
N VAL A 265 -22.54 1.80 -15.21
CA VAL A 265 -23.07 2.18 -16.53
C VAL A 265 -24.57 1.83 -16.66
N LYS A 266 -24.98 0.64 -16.22
CA LYS A 266 -26.38 0.20 -16.22
C LYS A 266 -27.27 1.10 -15.36
N ASP A 267 -26.74 1.59 -14.25
CA ASP A 267 -27.43 2.51 -13.35
C ASP A 267 -27.43 3.97 -13.86
N GLY A 268 -26.89 4.21 -15.06
CA GLY A 268 -26.92 5.51 -15.72
C GLY A 268 -25.79 6.46 -15.33
N HIS A 269 -24.72 5.96 -14.72
CA HIS A 269 -23.53 6.79 -14.46
C HIS A 269 -22.79 7.11 -15.76
N LEU A 270 -22.33 8.36 -15.87
CA LEU A 270 -21.37 8.80 -16.89
C LEU A 270 -19.95 8.58 -16.33
N VAL A 271 -19.42 7.37 -16.49
CA VAL A 271 -18.14 6.97 -15.86
C VAL A 271 -16.94 7.33 -16.73
N ALA A 272 -15.77 7.47 -16.09
CA ALA A 272 -14.48 7.35 -16.78
C ALA A 272 -13.79 6.03 -16.42
N LEU A 273 -12.90 5.58 -17.28
CA LEU A 273 -12.18 4.31 -17.13
C LEU A 273 -10.72 4.45 -17.60
N SER A 274 -9.79 4.05 -16.72
CA SER A 274 -8.43 3.66 -17.04
C SER A 274 -8.38 2.14 -17.20
N GLN A 275 -7.96 1.66 -18.38
CA GLN A 275 -7.83 0.25 -18.67
C GLN A 275 -6.37 -0.10 -19.02
N SER A 276 -5.87 -1.21 -18.49
CA SER A 276 -4.50 -1.68 -18.75
C SER A 276 -4.48 -3.12 -19.27
N PHE A 277 -3.68 -3.36 -20.31
CA PHE A 277 -3.41 -4.71 -20.84
C PHE A 277 -2.10 -5.32 -20.33
N ALA A 278 -1.44 -4.66 -19.37
CA ALA A 278 -0.13 -5.09 -18.88
C ALA A 278 -0.19 -6.47 -18.19
N LYS A 279 -1.27 -6.79 -17.48
CA LYS A 279 -1.37 -8.02 -16.67
C LYS A 279 -2.14 -9.11 -17.39
N ASN A 280 -3.35 -8.81 -17.86
CA ASN A 280 -4.25 -9.77 -18.48
C ASN A 280 -3.76 -10.31 -19.84
N MET A 281 -2.88 -9.60 -20.53
CA MET A 281 -2.19 -10.09 -21.74
C MET A 281 -0.67 -10.16 -21.58
N GLY A 282 -0.13 -9.93 -20.38
CA GLY A 282 1.31 -9.96 -20.13
C GLY A 282 2.13 -8.88 -20.87
N LEU A 283 1.47 -7.85 -21.41
CA LEU A 283 2.10 -6.78 -22.22
C LEU A 283 2.70 -5.66 -21.35
N TYR A 284 3.43 -6.04 -20.29
CA TYR A 284 3.97 -5.10 -19.30
C TYR A 284 4.82 -4.00 -19.94
N GLY A 285 5.78 -4.39 -20.79
CA GLY A 285 6.76 -3.51 -21.43
C GLY A 285 6.22 -2.76 -22.65
N GLU A 286 5.20 -3.30 -23.33
CA GLU A 286 4.58 -2.69 -24.51
C GLU A 286 3.75 -1.44 -24.18
N ARG A 287 3.41 -1.28 -22.90
CA ARG A 287 2.65 -0.13 -22.39
C ARG A 287 1.30 0.07 -23.09
N THR A 288 0.53 -1.01 -23.24
CA THR A 288 -0.80 -0.95 -23.89
C THR A 288 -1.93 -0.70 -22.88
N GLY A 289 -2.81 0.26 -23.19
CA GLY A 289 -3.98 0.62 -22.37
C GLY A 289 -4.91 1.58 -23.08
N SER A 290 -6.02 1.92 -22.43
CA SER A 290 -6.97 2.91 -22.92
C SER A 290 -7.50 3.80 -21.79
N PHE A 291 -7.84 5.05 -22.13
CA PHE A 291 -8.71 5.92 -21.35
C PHE A 291 -10.04 6.02 -22.08
N SER A 292 -11.14 5.88 -21.37
CA SER A 292 -12.47 6.14 -21.93
C SER A 292 -13.38 6.90 -20.98
N LEU A 293 -14.33 7.64 -21.55
CA LEU A 293 -15.31 8.45 -20.83
C LEU A 293 -16.68 8.30 -21.50
N VAL A 294 -17.68 7.95 -20.69
CA VAL A 294 -19.08 7.86 -21.11
C VAL A 294 -19.70 9.26 -21.06
N THR A 295 -20.25 9.72 -22.18
CA THR A 295 -20.90 11.03 -22.32
C THR A 295 -22.42 10.91 -22.41
N ALA A 296 -23.14 12.02 -22.33
CA ALA A 296 -24.60 12.04 -22.44
C ALA A 296 -25.08 11.92 -23.90
N SER A 297 -24.26 12.31 -24.88
CA SER A 297 -24.61 12.24 -26.31
C SER A 297 -23.39 12.08 -27.24
N PRO A 298 -23.58 11.62 -28.49
CA PRO A 298 -22.51 11.58 -29.48
C PRO A 298 -21.87 12.94 -29.78
N GLU A 299 -22.65 14.01 -29.65
CA GLU A 299 -22.15 15.39 -29.82
C GLU A 299 -21.20 15.79 -28.69
N GLU A 300 -21.57 15.47 -27.44
CA GLU A 300 -20.69 15.68 -26.29
C GLU A 300 -19.43 14.82 -26.39
N LYS A 301 -19.56 13.56 -26.80
CA LYS A 301 -18.42 12.70 -27.11
C LYS A 301 -17.44 13.37 -28.07
N ALA A 302 -17.92 13.96 -29.16
CA ALA A 302 -17.05 14.62 -30.14
C ALA A 302 -16.25 15.79 -29.54
N ARG A 303 -16.86 16.57 -28.62
CA ARG A 303 -16.16 17.61 -27.86
C ARG A 303 -15.14 17.03 -26.88
N VAL A 304 -15.50 15.98 -26.16
CA VAL A 304 -14.59 15.30 -25.23
C VAL A 304 -13.38 14.72 -25.98
N ASP A 305 -13.60 14.02 -27.09
CA ASP A 305 -12.53 13.46 -27.93
C ASP A 305 -11.57 14.55 -28.43
N SER A 306 -12.07 15.72 -28.83
CA SER A 306 -11.21 16.81 -29.31
C SER A 306 -10.32 17.37 -28.18
N GLN A 307 -10.85 17.50 -26.97
CA GLN A 307 -10.10 17.95 -25.80
C GLN A 307 -9.09 16.91 -25.31
N ILE A 308 -9.43 15.62 -25.36
CA ILE A 308 -8.47 14.54 -25.06
C ILE A 308 -7.31 14.57 -26.04
N LYS A 309 -7.56 14.81 -27.35
CA LYS A 309 -6.47 14.96 -28.34
C LYS A 309 -5.53 16.11 -27.99
N ILE A 310 -6.07 17.23 -27.50
CA ILE A 310 -5.27 18.39 -27.05
C ILE A 310 -4.42 18.05 -25.81
N VAL A 311 -4.91 17.20 -24.90
CA VAL A 311 -4.11 16.70 -23.77
C VAL A 311 -3.00 15.75 -24.23
N VAL A 312 -3.31 14.83 -25.15
CA VAL A 312 -2.36 13.80 -25.61
C VAL A 312 -1.23 14.38 -26.47
N ARG A 313 -1.56 15.31 -27.38
CA ARG A 313 -0.63 15.86 -28.37
C ARG A 313 0.68 16.39 -27.76
N PRO A 314 0.69 17.25 -26.72
CA PRO A 314 1.91 17.73 -26.09
C PRO A 314 2.53 16.73 -25.11
N MET A 315 1.79 15.72 -24.65
CA MET A 315 2.28 14.74 -23.69
C MET A 315 3.18 13.70 -24.35
N TYR A 316 2.74 13.17 -25.49
CA TYR A 316 3.51 12.17 -26.24
C TYR A 316 3.14 12.10 -27.74
N SER A 317 2.43 13.10 -28.28
CA SER A 317 1.94 13.17 -29.66
C SER A 317 0.89 12.11 -30.04
N ASN A 318 1.28 10.84 -30.09
CA ASN A 318 0.43 9.70 -30.43
C ASN A 318 0.98 8.42 -29.77
N PRO A 319 0.12 7.42 -29.48
CA PRO A 319 0.51 6.26 -28.68
C PRO A 319 1.26 5.19 -29.51
N PRO A 320 2.04 4.29 -28.87
CA PRO A 320 2.82 3.27 -29.56
C PRO A 320 1.95 2.21 -30.25
N VAL A 321 2.31 1.82 -31.48
CA VAL A 321 1.47 0.93 -32.31
C VAL A 321 1.58 -0.56 -31.98
N ASN A 322 2.74 -1.04 -31.54
CA ASN A 322 3.03 -2.49 -31.47
C ASN A 322 2.07 -3.23 -30.55
N GLY A 323 2.07 -2.87 -29.26
CA GLY A 323 1.19 -3.49 -28.28
C GLY A 323 -0.30 -3.37 -28.61
N ALA A 324 -0.73 -2.24 -29.19
CA ALA A 324 -2.12 -2.06 -29.59
C ALA A 324 -2.52 -2.96 -30.77
N ARG A 325 -1.64 -3.18 -31.75
CA ARG A 325 -1.87 -4.15 -32.84
C ARG A 325 -1.94 -5.58 -32.30
N ILE A 326 -1.09 -5.95 -31.33
CA ILE A 326 -1.16 -7.28 -30.69
C ILE A 326 -2.54 -7.46 -30.03
N VAL A 327 -2.95 -6.51 -29.18
CA VAL A 327 -4.25 -6.58 -28.51
C VAL A 327 -5.40 -6.59 -29.52
N ALA A 328 -5.37 -5.75 -30.55
CA ALA A 328 -6.40 -5.74 -31.59
C ALA A 328 -6.49 -7.09 -32.31
N THR A 329 -5.36 -7.68 -32.68
CA THR A 329 -5.33 -9.01 -33.30
C THR A 329 -5.87 -10.09 -32.37
N VAL A 330 -5.51 -10.09 -31.08
CA VAL A 330 -6.05 -11.05 -30.11
C VAL A 330 -7.56 -10.87 -29.91
N LEU A 331 -8.03 -9.65 -29.70
CA LEU A 331 -9.45 -9.39 -29.39
C LEU A 331 -10.38 -9.56 -30.59
N ASN A 332 -9.90 -9.27 -31.80
CA ASN A 332 -10.73 -9.26 -33.01
C ASN A 332 -10.61 -10.55 -33.84
N THR A 333 -9.75 -11.51 -33.43
CA THR A 333 -9.65 -12.84 -34.05
C THR A 333 -10.33 -13.85 -33.11
N PRO A 334 -11.48 -14.44 -33.48
CA PRO A 334 -12.26 -15.30 -32.59
C PRO A 334 -11.45 -16.43 -31.94
N GLU A 335 -10.57 -17.08 -32.70
CA GLU A 335 -9.75 -18.19 -32.24
C GLU A 335 -8.70 -17.73 -31.21
N LEU A 336 -8.05 -16.59 -31.45
CA LEU A 336 -7.07 -16.02 -30.51
C LEU A 336 -7.75 -15.41 -29.28
N ASN A 337 -8.97 -14.90 -29.42
CA ASN A 337 -9.75 -14.40 -28.29
C ASN A 337 -10.15 -15.55 -27.36
N ALA A 338 -10.63 -16.66 -27.93
CA ALA A 338 -10.97 -17.87 -27.16
C ALA A 338 -9.73 -18.41 -26.42
N GLU A 339 -8.59 -18.53 -27.12
CA GLU A 339 -7.33 -18.95 -26.50
C GLU A 339 -6.89 -17.99 -25.38
N TRP A 340 -6.99 -16.68 -25.59
CA TRP A 340 -6.67 -15.69 -24.57
C TRP A 340 -7.54 -15.84 -23.31
N LEU A 341 -8.85 -16.09 -23.46
CA LEU A 341 -9.77 -16.29 -22.35
C LEU A 341 -9.38 -17.54 -21.51
N GLU A 342 -8.93 -18.61 -22.17
CA GLU A 342 -8.40 -19.80 -21.48
C GLU A 342 -7.07 -19.53 -20.77
N GLU A 343 -6.15 -18.81 -21.43
CA GLU A 343 -4.83 -18.49 -20.87
C GLU A 343 -4.93 -17.54 -19.67
N VAL A 344 -5.75 -16.48 -19.75
CA VAL A 344 -5.95 -15.55 -18.63
C VAL A 344 -6.63 -16.25 -17.45
N LYS A 345 -7.56 -17.17 -17.72
CA LYS A 345 -8.16 -18.03 -16.68
C LYS A 345 -7.11 -18.93 -16.03
N THR A 346 -6.24 -19.56 -16.83
CA THR A 346 -5.12 -20.39 -16.31
C THR A 346 -4.21 -19.59 -15.38
N MET A 347 -3.91 -18.34 -15.73
CA MET A 347 -3.13 -17.44 -14.88
C MET A 347 -3.84 -17.15 -13.55
N ALA A 348 -5.15 -16.87 -13.59
CA ALA A 348 -5.95 -16.62 -12.39
C ALA A 348 -6.05 -17.88 -11.50
N ASP A 349 -6.35 -19.04 -12.08
CA ASP A 349 -6.46 -20.32 -11.38
C ASP A 349 -5.16 -20.67 -10.63
N ARG A 350 -4.00 -20.39 -11.23
CA ARG A 350 -2.71 -20.60 -10.56
C ARG A 350 -2.54 -19.70 -9.34
N ILE A 351 -2.90 -18.41 -9.46
CA ILE A 351 -2.84 -17.46 -8.35
C ILE A 351 -3.77 -17.90 -7.20
N ILE A 352 -4.99 -18.30 -7.53
CA ILE A 352 -5.97 -18.85 -6.58
C ILE A 352 -5.39 -20.11 -5.90
N THR A 353 -4.80 -21.02 -6.68
CA THR A 353 -4.16 -22.22 -6.15
C THR A 353 -3.04 -21.90 -5.15
N MET A 354 -2.20 -20.91 -5.44
CA MET A 354 -1.13 -20.50 -4.50
C MET A 354 -1.66 -19.87 -3.22
N ARG A 355 -2.78 -19.12 -3.28
CA ARG A 355 -3.46 -18.61 -2.08
C ARG A 355 -3.96 -19.75 -1.21
N THR A 356 -4.65 -20.71 -1.82
CA THR A 356 -5.17 -21.89 -1.12
C THR A 356 -4.03 -22.70 -0.50
N GLN A 357 -2.98 -23.01 -1.25
CA GLN A 357 -1.83 -23.77 -0.71
C GLN A 357 -1.12 -23.03 0.42
N LEU A 358 -0.96 -21.71 0.33
CA LEU A 358 -0.35 -20.93 1.41
C LEU A 358 -1.19 -21.01 2.69
N LYS A 359 -2.51 -20.77 2.59
CA LYS A 359 -3.43 -20.86 3.72
C LYS A 359 -3.46 -22.27 4.31
N ASP A 360 -3.59 -23.29 3.46
CA ASP A 360 -3.69 -24.69 3.90
C ASP A 360 -2.45 -25.13 4.66
N ARG A 361 -1.26 -24.71 4.25
CA ARG A 361 -0.03 -25.00 5.00
C ARG A 361 -0.01 -24.29 6.34
N LEU A 362 -0.36 -23.00 6.39
CA LEU A 362 -0.41 -22.26 7.65
C LEU A 362 -1.38 -22.88 8.66
N VAL A 363 -2.57 -23.29 8.20
CA VAL A 363 -3.64 -23.83 9.06
C VAL A 363 -3.42 -25.32 9.37
N ASN A 364 -3.16 -26.14 8.35
CA ASN A 364 -3.19 -27.60 8.50
C ASN A 364 -1.81 -28.20 8.80
N GLU A 365 -0.74 -27.68 8.21
CA GLU A 365 0.63 -28.17 8.42
C GLU A 365 1.26 -27.57 9.67
N TYR A 366 1.24 -26.24 9.79
CA TYR A 366 1.85 -25.51 10.91
C TYR A 366 0.92 -25.25 12.10
N LYS A 367 -0.37 -25.59 11.98
CA LYS A 367 -1.39 -25.38 13.04
C LYS A 367 -1.37 -23.97 13.62
N SER A 368 -1.18 -22.97 12.76
CA SER A 368 -1.12 -21.56 13.17
C SER A 368 -2.43 -21.16 13.86
N GLN A 369 -2.33 -20.48 15.01
CA GLN A 369 -3.48 -20.04 15.79
C GLN A 369 -4.08 -18.72 15.28
N ARG A 370 -3.43 -18.06 14.31
CA ARG A 370 -3.96 -16.84 13.68
C ARG A 370 -5.00 -17.20 12.61
N ASN A 371 -5.98 -16.32 12.40
CA ASN A 371 -6.88 -16.43 11.25
C ASN A 371 -6.14 -16.03 9.96
N TRP A 372 -6.20 -16.89 8.94
CA TRP A 372 -5.60 -16.71 7.61
C TRP A 372 -6.61 -16.71 6.46
N ASP A 373 -7.91 -16.58 6.76
CA ASP A 373 -8.99 -16.59 5.77
C ASP A 373 -8.85 -15.48 4.72
N HIS A 374 -8.29 -14.33 5.12
CA HIS A 374 -8.04 -13.20 4.22
C HIS A 374 -7.17 -13.57 3.03
N ILE A 375 -6.26 -14.55 3.13
CA ILE A 375 -5.41 -14.99 2.02
C ILE A 375 -6.26 -15.51 0.85
N THR A 376 -7.33 -16.24 1.15
CA THR A 376 -8.25 -16.82 0.14
C THR A 376 -9.45 -15.93 -0.17
N ASN A 377 -9.85 -15.05 0.76
CA ASN A 377 -10.94 -14.09 0.53
C ASN A 377 -10.48 -12.92 -0.36
N GLN A 378 -9.19 -12.57 -0.30
CA GLN A 378 -8.57 -11.61 -1.22
C GLN A 378 -8.34 -12.24 -2.61
N ILE A 379 -8.40 -11.41 -3.65
CA ILE A 379 -8.30 -11.80 -5.06
C ILE A 379 -7.13 -11.11 -5.77
N GLY A 380 -6.78 -11.61 -6.97
CA GLY A 380 -5.74 -11.04 -7.83
C GLY A 380 -4.32 -11.32 -7.33
N MET A 381 -3.33 -10.57 -7.84
CA MET A 381 -1.91 -10.87 -7.57
C MET A 381 -1.40 -10.42 -6.21
N PHE A 382 -2.11 -9.56 -5.48
CA PHE A 382 -1.59 -8.99 -4.24
C PHE A 382 -2.38 -9.46 -3.02
N CYS A 383 -1.67 -9.66 -1.92
CA CYS A 383 -2.26 -10.02 -0.64
C CYS A 383 -1.62 -9.15 0.44
N TYR A 384 -2.45 -8.47 1.24
CA TYR A 384 -2.01 -7.90 2.51
C TYR A 384 -2.02 -9.01 3.55
N THR A 385 -0.83 -9.43 3.99
CA THR A 385 -0.66 -10.58 4.88
C THR A 385 -1.06 -10.30 6.32
N GLY A 386 -1.07 -9.03 6.74
CA GLY A 386 -1.21 -8.64 8.14
C GLY A 386 0.10 -8.72 8.94
N LEU A 387 1.23 -8.98 8.29
CA LEU A 387 2.55 -8.93 8.93
C LEU A 387 2.91 -7.49 9.32
N THR A 388 3.44 -7.35 10.53
CA THR A 388 3.99 -6.08 11.03
C THR A 388 5.32 -5.75 10.36
N PRO A 389 5.75 -4.48 10.32
CA PRO A 389 7.06 -4.10 9.79
C PRO A 389 8.23 -4.89 10.40
N GLU A 390 8.16 -5.19 11.70
CA GLU A 390 9.16 -5.97 12.43
C GLU A 390 9.19 -7.42 11.93
N GLN A 391 8.02 -8.02 11.71
CA GLN A 391 7.91 -9.36 11.13
C GLN A 391 8.39 -9.39 9.68
N VAL A 392 8.10 -8.36 8.88
CA VAL A 392 8.62 -8.23 7.51
C VAL A 392 10.15 -8.18 7.50
N GLU A 393 10.76 -7.46 8.44
CA GLU A 393 12.23 -7.41 8.51
C GLU A 393 12.82 -8.77 8.92
N LYS A 394 12.14 -9.54 9.78
CA LYS A 394 12.52 -10.94 10.06
C LYS A 394 12.35 -11.85 8.84
N MET A 395 11.25 -11.73 8.09
CA MET A 395 11.05 -12.46 6.83
C MET A 395 12.22 -12.24 5.87
N LYS A 396 12.71 -11.01 5.78
CA LYS A 396 13.86 -10.66 4.94
C LYS A 396 15.18 -11.21 5.50
N ASN A 397 15.49 -10.94 6.77
CA ASN A 397 16.82 -11.19 7.34
C ASN A 397 17.05 -12.65 7.77
N GLU A 398 15.99 -13.35 8.19
CA GLU A 398 16.08 -14.73 8.69
C GLU A 398 15.64 -15.77 7.64
N HIS A 399 14.79 -15.38 6.69
CA HIS A 399 14.19 -16.31 5.72
C HIS A 399 14.42 -15.93 4.25
N HIS A 400 15.12 -14.83 3.97
CA HIS A 400 15.41 -14.36 2.62
C HIS A 400 14.13 -14.10 1.78
N VAL A 401 13.02 -13.75 2.43
CA VAL A 401 11.74 -13.44 1.77
C VAL A 401 11.56 -11.93 1.71
N TYR A 402 11.58 -11.40 0.49
CA TYR A 402 11.52 -9.97 0.20
C TYR A 402 10.09 -9.54 -0.16
N LEU A 403 9.48 -8.74 0.70
CA LEU A 403 8.13 -8.17 0.55
C LEU A 403 8.13 -6.69 0.97
N THR A 404 7.07 -5.94 0.70
CA THR A 404 7.02 -4.53 1.09
C THR A 404 6.75 -4.39 2.60
N LYS A 405 7.24 -3.29 3.18
CA LYS A 405 7.21 -3.04 4.63
C LYS A 405 5.80 -3.02 5.25
N ASP A 406 4.78 -2.76 4.44
CA ASP A 406 3.36 -2.79 4.80
C ASP A 406 2.75 -4.21 4.80
N GLY A 407 3.55 -5.25 4.56
CA GLY A 407 3.10 -6.63 4.58
C GLY A 407 2.43 -7.10 3.28
N ARG A 408 2.48 -6.31 2.20
CA ARG A 408 2.01 -6.76 0.87
C ARG A 408 2.94 -7.83 0.31
N ILE A 409 2.36 -8.92 -0.16
CA ILE A 409 3.04 -9.89 -1.02
C ILE A 409 2.42 -9.92 -2.41
N SER A 410 3.26 -10.18 -3.41
CA SER A 410 2.86 -10.62 -4.73
C SER A 410 2.71 -12.14 -4.73
N VAL A 411 1.48 -12.62 -4.73
CA VAL A 411 1.14 -14.05 -4.87
C VAL A 411 1.69 -14.61 -6.18
N ALA A 412 1.89 -13.76 -7.18
CA ALA A 412 2.52 -14.15 -8.43
C ALA A 412 3.93 -14.72 -8.26
N GLY A 413 4.67 -14.33 -7.22
CA GLY A 413 6.01 -14.87 -6.91
C GLY A 413 5.99 -16.21 -6.16
N ILE A 414 4.81 -16.70 -5.77
CA ILE A 414 4.64 -18.00 -5.11
C ILE A 414 4.49 -19.10 -6.17
N SER A 415 5.14 -20.24 -5.94
CA SER A 415 5.07 -21.44 -6.76
C SER A 415 4.98 -22.70 -5.92
N SER A 416 4.67 -23.83 -6.57
CA SER A 416 4.66 -25.16 -5.95
C SER A 416 5.96 -25.50 -5.22
N LYS A 417 7.09 -24.90 -5.64
CA LYS A 417 8.43 -25.16 -5.11
C LYS A 417 8.78 -24.31 -3.88
N ASN A 418 8.13 -23.16 -3.69
CA ASN A 418 8.52 -22.21 -2.64
C ASN A 418 7.41 -21.90 -1.62
N VAL A 419 6.16 -22.29 -1.89
CA VAL A 419 5.02 -22.02 -0.98
C VAL A 419 5.21 -22.65 0.40
N ALA A 420 5.90 -23.79 0.49
CA ALA A 420 6.23 -24.43 1.77
C ALA A 420 7.22 -23.59 2.59
N HIS A 421 8.27 -23.06 1.95
CA HIS A 421 9.24 -22.16 2.58
C HIS A 421 8.56 -20.88 3.09
N LEU A 422 7.69 -20.28 2.27
CA LEU A 422 6.94 -19.10 2.65
C LEU A 422 6.01 -19.35 3.85
N ALA A 423 5.24 -20.44 3.84
CA ALA A 423 4.33 -20.78 4.93
C ALA A 423 5.09 -20.99 6.25
N LYS A 424 6.24 -21.68 6.19
CA LYS A 424 7.13 -21.87 7.33
C LYS A 424 7.61 -20.54 7.90
N ALA A 425 8.19 -19.69 7.05
CA ALA A 425 8.72 -18.39 7.43
C ALA A 425 7.64 -17.51 8.07
N ILE A 426 6.45 -17.43 7.46
CA ILE A 426 5.31 -16.70 8.03
C ILE A 426 4.95 -17.27 9.41
N HIS A 427 4.85 -18.59 9.55
CA HIS A 427 4.54 -19.20 10.84
C HIS A 427 5.59 -18.86 11.91
N GLU A 428 6.88 -18.99 11.60
CA GLU A 428 7.98 -18.72 12.54
C GLU A 428 7.98 -17.26 13.03
N VAL A 429 7.81 -16.28 12.13
CA VAL A 429 7.78 -14.85 12.54
C VAL A 429 6.48 -14.43 13.22
N THR A 430 5.39 -15.19 13.04
CA THR A 430 4.08 -14.90 13.64
C THR A 430 3.77 -15.66 14.91
N ASN A 431 4.54 -16.70 15.22
CA ASN A 431 4.35 -17.52 16.42
C ASN A 431 4.66 -16.69 17.68
N ILE A 432 3.64 -16.56 18.52
CA ILE A 432 3.66 -15.73 19.72
C ILE A 432 4.55 -16.33 20.82
N PHE A 433 4.83 -17.64 20.78
CA PHE A 433 5.57 -18.33 21.85
C PHE A 433 6.97 -17.72 22.09
N GLY A 434 7.67 -17.26 21.04
CA GLY A 434 8.95 -16.56 21.20
C GLY A 434 8.84 -15.17 21.82
N LEU A 435 7.77 -14.42 21.49
CA LEU A 435 7.49 -13.08 22.03
C LEU A 435 7.05 -13.12 23.49
N LEU A 436 6.25 -14.12 23.87
CA LEU A 436 5.77 -14.30 25.24
C LEU A 436 6.89 -14.76 26.17
N THR A 437 7.80 -15.62 25.69
CA THR A 437 8.98 -16.05 26.47
C THR A 437 9.93 -14.87 26.73
N PHE A 438 10.19 -14.03 25.73
CA PHE A 438 11.03 -12.83 25.88
C PHE A 438 10.35 -11.73 26.72
N GLY A 439 9.04 -11.50 26.53
CA GLY A 439 8.30 -10.49 27.28
C GLY A 439 8.15 -10.82 28.78
N LEU A 440 7.94 -12.10 29.12
CA LEU A 440 7.90 -12.56 30.52
C LEU A 440 9.25 -12.42 31.22
N GLU A 441 10.35 -12.39 30.48
CA GLU A 441 11.71 -12.32 31.05
C GLU A 441 12.15 -10.88 31.36
N PHE A 442 11.56 -9.86 30.70
CA PHE A 442 12.04 -8.47 30.78
C PHE A 442 10.98 -7.40 31.11
N VAL A 443 9.69 -7.72 31.19
CA VAL A 443 8.62 -6.69 31.31
C VAL A 443 7.53 -7.05 32.32
N ILE A 444 7.89 -7.45 33.54
CA ILE A 444 6.91 -7.65 34.63
C ILE A 444 7.07 -6.54 35.67
N PRO A 445 6.03 -5.69 35.88
CA PRO A 445 6.04 -4.65 36.90
C PRO A 445 6.30 -5.22 38.31
N GLU A 446 7.05 -4.50 39.15
CA GLU A 446 7.40 -4.95 40.52
C GLU A 446 6.17 -5.29 41.38
N SER A 447 5.02 -4.65 41.12
CA SER A 447 3.75 -4.91 41.82
C SER A 447 3.16 -6.30 41.55
N ILE A 448 3.51 -6.93 40.43
CA ILE A 448 3.09 -8.30 40.09
C ILE A 448 4.08 -9.32 40.66
N VAL A 449 5.37 -8.98 40.70
CA VAL A 449 6.44 -9.80 41.29
C VAL A 449 6.19 -10.06 42.78
N TYR A 450 5.68 -9.06 43.50
CA TYR A 450 5.40 -9.16 44.94
C TYR A 450 4.25 -10.12 45.27
N ASN A 451 3.30 -10.32 44.35
CA ASN A 451 2.11 -11.17 44.56
C ASN A 451 2.27 -12.62 44.04
N LEU A 452 3.30 -12.90 43.23
CA LEU A 452 3.59 -14.22 42.63
C LEU A 452 4.82 -14.91 43.27
N GLY A 453 5.04 -14.65 44.57
CA GLY A 453 6.31 -14.74 45.32
C GLY A 453 7.21 -15.97 45.16
N PHE A 454 6.75 -17.10 44.62
CA PHE A 454 7.62 -18.24 44.33
C PHE A 454 8.28 -18.16 42.95
N MET A 455 7.52 -17.88 41.88
CA MET A 455 8.01 -17.97 40.50
C MET A 455 9.10 -16.95 40.16
N PHE A 456 9.15 -15.84 40.90
CA PHE A 456 10.14 -14.79 40.71
C PHE A 456 11.35 -14.87 41.63
N SER A 457 11.32 -15.78 42.61
CA SER A 457 12.52 -16.11 43.40
C SER A 457 13.58 -16.75 42.51
N LEU A 458 14.86 -16.64 42.90
CA LEU A 458 15.95 -17.32 42.20
C LEU A 458 15.70 -18.84 42.08
N LEU A 459 15.09 -19.45 43.11
CA LEU A 459 14.69 -20.85 43.11
C LEU A 459 13.56 -21.15 42.11
N GLY A 460 12.50 -20.34 42.10
CA GLY A 460 11.38 -20.51 41.18
C GLY A 460 11.77 -20.30 39.72
N ARG A 461 12.62 -19.30 39.44
CA ARG A 461 13.21 -19.09 38.12
C ARG A 461 14.05 -20.29 37.70
N GLY A 462 14.89 -20.79 38.61
CA GLY A 462 15.71 -21.97 38.38
C GLY A 462 14.90 -23.21 38.00
N LEU A 463 13.84 -23.50 38.76
CA LEU A 463 12.93 -24.62 38.48
C LEU A 463 12.14 -24.42 37.18
N PHE A 464 11.75 -23.18 36.87
CA PHE A 464 11.07 -22.84 35.62
C PHE A 464 11.95 -23.08 34.40
N TYR A 465 13.20 -22.59 34.38
CA TYR A 465 14.11 -22.83 33.26
C TYR A 465 14.50 -24.29 33.13
N ILE A 466 14.67 -25.04 34.24
CA ILE A 466 14.89 -26.49 34.15
C ILE A 466 13.69 -27.18 33.49
N SER A 467 12.47 -26.83 33.89
CA SER A 467 11.24 -27.37 33.30
C SER A 467 11.11 -27.03 31.82
N MET A 468 11.42 -25.79 31.44
CA MET A 468 11.43 -25.36 30.04
C MET A 468 12.52 -26.06 29.22
N GLY A 469 13.71 -26.23 29.78
CA GLY A 469 14.80 -26.94 29.14
C GLY A 469 14.44 -28.41 28.87
N LEU A 470 13.81 -29.08 29.83
CA LEU A 470 13.27 -30.45 29.69
C LEU A 470 12.19 -30.53 28.62
N LEU A 471 11.24 -29.58 28.58
CA LEU A 471 10.20 -29.51 27.54
C LEU A 471 10.77 -29.23 26.15
N THR A 472 11.93 -28.59 26.07
CA THR A 472 12.62 -28.26 24.81
C THR A 472 13.40 -29.45 24.26
N LEU A 473 13.74 -30.46 25.08
CA LEU A 473 14.44 -31.66 24.63
C LEU A 473 13.60 -32.42 23.59
N SER A 474 14.21 -32.69 22.44
CA SER A 474 13.61 -33.51 21.38
C SER A 474 14.69 -34.33 20.67
N TRP A 475 14.31 -35.21 19.75
CA TRP A 475 15.24 -36.04 18.96
C TRP A 475 16.14 -35.25 18.00
N ARG A 476 15.97 -33.92 17.89
CA ARG A 476 16.79 -33.05 17.03
C ARG A 476 17.96 -32.47 17.82
N TRP A 477 19.19 -32.64 17.31
CA TRP A 477 20.42 -32.24 18.01
C TRP A 477 20.44 -30.76 18.45
N PHE A 478 19.87 -29.85 17.65
CA PHE A 478 19.77 -28.43 18.00
C PHE A 478 18.87 -28.19 19.22
N ASN A 479 17.74 -28.88 19.31
CA ASN A 479 16.84 -28.78 20.46
C ASN A 479 17.46 -29.39 21.72
N ILE A 480 18.29 -30.43 21.58
CA ILE A 480 19.08 -30.98 22.70
C ILE A 480 20.06 -29.92 23.20
N LEU A 481 20.81 -29.27 22.29
CA LEU A 481 21.76 -28.21 22.65
C LEU A 481 21.07 -27.05 23.37
N VAL A 482 19.97 -26.54 22.80
CA VAL A 482 19.20 -25.41 23.36
C VAL A 482 18.55 -25.81 24.69
N GLY A 483 17.92 -26.98 24.77
CA GLY A 483 17.33 -27.49 26.01
C GLY A 483 18.36 -27.64 27.13
N CYS A 484 19.55 -28.18 26.82
CA CYS A 484 20.66 -28.26 27.77
C CYS A 484 21.14 -26.89 28.25
N LEU A 485 21.27 -25.92 27.35
CA LEU A 485 21.74 -24.57 27.69
C LEU A 485 20.73 -23.84 28.59
N ILE A 486 19.42 -23.99 28.32
CA ILE A 486 18.34 -23.47 29.17
C ILE A 486 18.39 -24.14 30.55
N MET A 487 18.60 -25.45 30.64
CA MET A 487 18.75 -26.14 31.93
C MET A 487 19.96 -25.64 32.72
N VAL A 488 21.10 -25.35 32.06
CA VAL A 488 22.29 -24.77 32.72
C VAL A 488 21.97 -23.41 33.34
N VAL A 489 21.23 -22.55 32.64
CA VAL A 489 20.76 -21.27 33.20
C VAL A 489 19.86 -21.50 34.41
N GLY A 490 18.97 -22.50 34.34
CA GLY A 490 18.13 -22.89 35.48
C GLY A 490 18.94 -23.34 36.70
N PHE A 491 19.94 -24.21 36.51
CA PHE A 491 20.83 -24.64 37.60
C PHE A 491 21.64 -23.48 38.18
N PHE A 492 22.08 -22.53 37.35
CA PHE A 492 22.76 -21.33 37.80
C PHE A 492 21.86 -20.48 38.73
N TYR A 493 20.60 -20.28 38.37
CA TYR A 493 19.63 -19.57 39.23
C TYR A 493 19.38 -20.29 40.56
N ILE A 494 19.27 -21.63 40.55
CA ILE A 494 19.16 -22.42 41.79
C ILE A 494 20.42 -22.26 42.65
N ALA A 495 21.62 -22.34 42.05
CA ALA A 495 22.86 -22.16 42.78
C ALA A 495 22.96 -20.78 43.43
N MET A 496 22.59 -19.73 42.69
CA MET A 496 22.55 -18.35 43.20
C MET A 496 21.61 -18.20 44.40
N HIS A 497 20.49 -18.93 44.43
CA HIS A 497 19.58 -18.93 45.58
C HIS A 497 20.25 -19.43 46.86
N PHE A 498 20.98 -20.54 46.80
CA PHE A 498 21.63 -21.15 47.96
C PHE A 498 22.91 -20.45 48.40
N VAL A 499 23.50 -19.63 47.54
CA VAL A 499 24.63 -18.74 47.88
C VAL A 499 24.15 -17.41 48.48
N GLY A 500 22.84 -17.23 48.64
CA GLY A 500 22.25 -16.04 49.27
C GLY A 500 22.32 -14.78 48.39
N ALA A 501 22.45 -14.95 47.07
CA ALA A 501 22.44 -13.81 46.17
C ALA A 501 21.05 -13.15 46.17
N THR A 502 21.01 -11.83 46.28
CA THR A 502 19.78 -11.06 46.08
C THR A 502 19.61 -10.75 44.59
N PRO A 503 18.40 -10.84 44.02
CA PRO A 503 18.15 -10.38 42.65
C PRO A 503 18.60 -8.91 42.50
N SER A 504 19.26 -8.57 41.40
CA SER A 504 19.75 -7.20 41.17
C SER A 504 18.61 -6.17 41.20
N PRO A 505 18.75 -5.05 41.93
CA PRO A 505 17.74 -4.00 42.01
C PRO A 505 17.83 -3.07 40.79
N SER A 506 16.83 -3.11 39.90
CA SER A 506 16.61 -2.00 38.97
C SER A 506 15.94 -0.83 39.72
N MET A 507 16.80 -0.05 40.36
CA MET A 507 16.63 1.34 40.82
C MET A 507 15.61 1.63 41.93
N SER A 508 16.10 1.53 43.16
CA SER A 508 15.60 2.22 44.35
C SER A 508 15.45 3.74 44.14
N ALA A 509 14.27 4.27 44.43
CA ALA A 509 14.12 5.63 44.95
C ALA A 509 12.94 5.70 45.91
N VAL A 510 13.26 5.82 47.20
CA VAL A 510 12.78 6.79 48.21
C VAL A 510 12.85 6.13 49.60
N PRO A 511 13.62 6.69 50.56
CA PRO A 511 13.68 6.19 51.92
C PRO A 511 12.50 6.71 52.73
N ASN A 512 11.92 5.89 53.60
CA ASN A 512 11.02 6.41 54.64
C ASN A 512 11.40 5.87 56.02
N ASN A 513 11.97 6.78 56.82
CA ASN A 513 12.06 6.70 58.27
C ASN A 513 10.64 6.62 58.85
N SER A 514 10.34 5.56 59.62
CA SER A 514 9.72 5.65 60.95
C SER A 514 9.31 4.26 61.47
N SER A 515 10.22 3.64 62.21
CA SER A 515 9.90 2.80 63.37
C SER A 515 10.80 3.35 64.48
N SER A 516 10.37 3.62 65.71
CA SER A 516 9.54 2.81 66.60
C SER A 516 9.29 3.62 67.88
N THR A 517 8.22 3.34 68.63
CA THR A 517 8.32 2.78 70.00
C THR A 517 6.95 2.64 70.70
N ASN A 518 6.61 1.38 70.99
CA ASN A 518 6.11 0.80 72.25
C ASN A 518 4.72 1.13 72.87
N LEU A 519 3.93 0.05 72.93
CA LEU A 519 3.20 -0.56 74.07
C LEU A 519 2.04 0.20 74.77
N ASN A 520 0.81 -0.33 74.63
CA ASN A 520 0.06 -0.90 75.77
C ASN A 520 -1.19 -1.70 75.32
N PRO A 521 -1.58 -2.80 76.00
CA PRO A 521 -2.81 -3.56 75.73
C PRO A 521 -3.92 -3.24 76.74
N GLY A 522 -5.16 -3.06 76.28
CA GLY A 522 -6.33 -3.09 77.16
C GLY A 522 -7.54 -2.31 76.65
N GLN A 523 -8.72 -2.90 76.87
CA GLN A 523 -10.10 -2.35 76.72
C GLN A 523 -10.73 -2.50 75.33
N THR A 524 -11.43 -3.60 75.06
CA THR A 524 -12.84 -3.93 75.37
C THR A 524 -13.90 -3.20 74.55
N ASN A 525 -14.59 -4.02 73.75
CA ASN A 525 -16.03 -4.06 73.47
C ASN A 525 -16.71 -3.08 72.51
N SER A 526 -17.65 -3.72 71.79
CA SER A 526 -18.93 -3.24 71.26
C SER A 526 -18.89 -2.29 70.07
N GLN A 527 -19.74 -2.38 69.05
CA GLN A 527 -20.89 -3.23 68.71
C GLN A 527 -21.25 -2.83 67.25
N TYR A 528 -21.86 -3.75 66.47
CA TYR A 528 -23.04 -3.57 65.58
C TYR A 528 -23.10 -2.30 64.69
N THR A 529 -23.41 -2.28 63.39
CA THR A 529 -24.31 -3.12 62.56
C THR A 529 -24.30 -2.54 61.13
N ASN A 530 -24.33 -3.40 60.10
CA ASN A 530 -24.99 -3.11 58.81
C ASN A 530 -26.52 -2.98 59.06
N PRO A 531 -27.39 -2.35 58.21
CA PRO A 531 -27.39 -2.54 56.75
C PRO A 531 -28.05 -1.45 55.84
N THR A 532 -27.87 -1.67 54.53
CA THR A 532 -28.63 -1.32 53.30
C THR A 532 -29.81 -0.32 53.24
N THR A 533 -29.84 0.36 52.07
CA THR A 533 -30.91 0.50 51.02
C THR A 533 -31.73 1.78 50.81
N THR A 534 -31.95 2.02 49.51
CA THR A 534 -33.06 2.65 48.75
C THR A 534 -33.07 4.16 48.44
N ASP A 535 -32.72 4.47 47.17
CA ASP A 535 -33.57 4.97 46.05
C ASP A 535 -34.28 6.36 46.13
N PRO A 536 -34.78 6.97 45.01
CA PRO A 536 -34.49 8.35 44.63
C PRO A 536 -35.76 9.21 44.55
N SER A 537 -35.62 10.53 44.38
CA SER A 537 -36.63 11.38 43.72
C SER A 537 -36.17 12.83 43.60
N GLN A 538 -36.34 13.34 42.38
CA GLN A 538 -36.40 14.74 41.89
C GLN A 538 -37.37 15.66 42.69
N PRO A 539 -37.63 16.94 42.31
CA PRO A 539 -36.88 17.94 41.52
C PRO A 539 -36.94 19.39 42.12
N ASP A 540 -36.39 20.36 41.37
CA ASP A 540 -37.01 21.66 41.00
C ASP A 540 -36.51 23.00 41.57
N MET A 541 -36.59 24.00 40.66
CA MET A 541 -36.62 25.47 40.81
C MET A 541 -35.29 26.24 41.00
N ALA A 542 -35.06 27.45 40.47
CA ALA A 542 -35.60 28.30 39.39
C ALA A 542 -34.86 29.67 39.47
N GLN A 543 -34.95 30.48 38.40
CA GLN A 543 -34.77 31.95 38.30
C GLN A 543 -33.33 32.51 38.10
N THR A 544 -33.03 33.52 37.28
CA THR A 544 -33.81 34.54 36.51
C THR A 544 -32.83 35.31 35.57
N TYR A 545 -33.16 35.52 34.29
CA TYR A 545 -33.51 36.80 33.59
C TYR A 545 -32.40 37.86 33.32
N GLN A 546 -32.09 38.14 32.03
CA GLN A 546 -32.47 39.34 31.23
C GLN A 546 -31.53 39.64 30.03
N SER A 547 -32.15 39.85 28.86
CA SER A 547 -31.62 40.45 27.61
C SER A 547 -32.13 41.92 27.49
N PRO A 548 -32.12 42.65 26.34
CA PRO A 548 -31.19 42.82 25.19
C PRO A 548 -30.95 44.32 24.79
N ASN A 549 -30.39 44.56 23.58
CA ASN A 549 -30.60 45.69 22.63
C ASN A 549 -29.60 46.89 22.63
N PRO A 550 -29.57 47.78 21.59
CA PRO A 550 -29.77 47.60 20.13
C PRO A 550 -28.82 48.44 19.19
N GLY A 551 -28.83 48.13 17.88
CA GLY A 551 -28.98 49.10 16.76
C GLY A 551 -27.75 49.80 16.16
N THR A 552 -27.54 49.71 14.82
CA THR A 552 -28.13 50.61 13.80
C THR A 552 -27.79 50.19 12.35
N HIS A 553 -28.75 50.42 11.46
CA HIS A 553 -28.79 50.25 10.01
C HIS A 553 -27.94 51.27 9.22
N TYR A 554 -27.56 50.96 7.96
CA TYR A 554 -28.04 51.68 6.76
C TYR A 554 -27.76 50.91 5.46
N ASP A 555 -28.64 51.17 4.49
CA ASP A 555 -28.92 50.54 3.21
C ASP A 555 -28.17 51.21 2.02
N SER A 556 -28.30 50.62 0.82
CA SER A 556 -28.30 51.23 -0.54
C SER A 556 -27.25 50.75 -1.57
N SER A 557 -27.70 49.86 -2.47
CA SER A 557 -27.75 49.95 -3.94
C SER A 557 -26.54 50.34 -4.83
N THR A 558 -26.40 49.54 -5.90
CA THR A 558 -26.16 49.85 -7.34
C THR A 558 -24.75 50.04 -7.96
N HIS A 559 -24.59 49.31 -9.08
CA HIS A 559 -23.81 49.55 -10.32
C HIS A 559 -22.26 49.52 -10.33
N ALA A 560 -21.71 48.47 -10.96
CA ALA A 560 -21.04 48.51 -12.28
C ALA A 560 -20.82 47.09 -12.82
#